data_AF-J0GZM2-F1
#
_entry.id   AF-J0GZM2-F1
#
_cell.length_a   1.000
_cell.length_b   1.000
_cell.length_c   1.000
_cell.angle_alpha   90.00
_cell.angle_beta   90.00
_cell.angle_gamma   90.00
#
_symmetry.space_group_name_H-M   'P 1'
#
loop_
_entity.id
_entity.type
_entity.pdbx_description
1 polymer ?
#
loop_
_entity_poly.entity_id
_entity_poly.type
_entity_poly.pdbx_seq_one_letter_code
_entity_poly.pdbx_strand_id
1 'polypeptide(L)'
;MTNITPEAKNTNRHSVLLVEKEGRNLAKKYHQVLVEELTIIKQGYRTFSSKNIAIPSGFWYHYDTSLTDSYENAKSECFYIPNDNQKYPLQEMRRDCKEYERVEKQVVFKNNKNAELNELPKYMNNSKKY
;
A
#
# COMPACT_ATOMS: atom_id res chain seq x y z
N MET A 1 14.47 -1.94 8.56
CA MET A 1 13.67 -1.12 7.62
C MET A 1 12.55 -1.93 6.98
N THR A 2 11.97 -2.88 7.72
CA THR A 2 10.95 -3.80 7.17
C THR A 2 9.58 -3.14 6.97
N ASN A 3 9.32 -2.04 7.69
CA ASN A 3 8.11 -1.23 7.58
C ASN A 3 8.41 0.16 6.97
N ILE A 4 9.31 0.23 5.99
CA ILE A 4 9.65 1.47 5.30
C ILE A 4 9.59 1.21 3.81
N THR A 5 8.90 2.09 3.09
CA THR A 5 8.70 1.98 1.65
C THR A 5 9.23 3.25 0.96
N PRO A 6 9.82 3.15 -0.25
CA PRO A 6 10.23 4.35 -0.99
C PRO A 6 9.03 5.22 -1.37
N GLU A 7 8.96 6.41 -0.78
CA GLU A 7 7.92 7.39 -1.04
C GLU A 7 8.48 8.67 -1.65
N ALA A 8 7.77 9.23 -2.63
CA ALA A 8 8.07 10.54 -3.16
C ALA A 8 7.89 11.61 -2.07
N LYS A 9 8.68 12.68 -2.15
CA LYS A 9 8.78 13.70 -1.10
C LYS A 9 7.41 14.27 -0.70
N ASN A 10 6.59 14.68 -1.67
CA ASN A 10 5.27 15.24 -1.41
C ASN A 10 4.22 14.17 -1.10
N THR A 11 4.38 12.94 -1.63
CA THR A 11 3.52 11.82 -1.25
C THR A 11 3.60 11.58 0.26
N ASN A 12 4.81 11.40 0.80
CA ASN A 12 5.03 11.20 2.25
C ASN A 12 4.66 12.46 3.06
N ARG A 13 5.33 13.57 2.79
CA ARG A 13 5.31 14.75 3.67
C ARG A 13 4.02 15.57 3.57
N HIS A 14 3.11 15.22 2.68
CA HIS A 14 1.84 15.92 2.50
C HIS A 14 0.67 14.95 2.44
N SER A 15 0.59 14.13 1.40
CA SER A 15 -0.59 13.32 1.12
C SER A 15 -0.81 12.22 2.17
N VAL A 16 0.22 11.42 2.47
CA VAL A 16 0.20 10.40 3.54
C VAL A 16 -0.06 11.07 4.88
N LEU A 17 0.67 12.16 5.20
CA LEU A 17 0.47 12.89 6.45
C LEU A 17 -0.98 13.40 6.65
N LEU A 18 -1.64 13.86 5.58
CA LEU A 18 -3.05 14.27 5.63
C LEU A 18 -3.98 13.10 5.93
N VAL A 19 -3.79 11.97 5.25
CA VAL A 19 -4.59 10.76 5.46
C VAL A 19 -4.40 10.21 6.87
N GLU A 20 -3.16 10.12 7.35
CA GLU A 20 -2.89 9.70 8.73
C GLU A 20 -3.47 10.66 9.76
N LYS A 21 -3.48 11.97 9.47
CA LYS A 21 -4.13 12.95 10.35
C LYS A 21 -5.63 12.69 10.44
N GLU A 22 -6.27 12.28 9.35
CA GLU A 22 -7.69 11.91 9.37
C GLU A 22 -7.91 10.62 10.18
N GLY A 23 -7.07 9.60 10.00
CA GLY A 23 -7.09 8.41 10.86
C GLY A 23 -6.99 8.75 12.35
N ARG A 24 -6.10 9.68 12.73
CA ARG A 24 -5.99 10.18 14.11
C ARG A 24 -7.21 10.98 14.56
N ASN A 25 -7.89 11.69 13.65
CA ASN A 25 -9.14 12.38 13.98
C ASN A 25 -10.29 11.40 14.22
N LEU A 26 -10.36 10.31 13.47
CA LEU A 26 -11.30 9.20 13.71
C LEU A 26 -11.03 8.56 15.07
N ALA A 27 -9.76 8.28 15.39
CA ALA A 27 -9.37 7.67 16.67
C ALA A 27 -9.64 8.55 17.91
N LYS A 28 -9.91 9.86 17.73
CA LYS A 28 -10.39 10.73 18.81
C LYS A 28 -11.90 10.65 19.04
N LYS A 29 -12.65 10.21 18.03
CA LYS A 29 -14.12 10.18 18.03
C LYS A 29 -14.66 8.79 18.36
N TYR A 30 -13.95 7.75 17.94
CA TYR A 30 -14.37 6.36 18.05
C TYR A 30 -13.52 5.61 19.07
N HIS A 31 -14.10 4.60 19.71
CA HIS A 31 -13.42 3.84 20.77
C HIS A 31 -12.19 3.10 20.24
N GLN A 32 -12.31 2.53 19.05
CA GLN A 32 -11.23 1.88 18.33
C GLN A 32 -11.33 2.20 16.84
N VAL A 33 -10.18 2.30 16.19
CA VAL A 33 -10.06 2.43 14.73
C VAL A 33 -9.02 1.42 14.27
N LEU A 34 -9.43 0.46 13.45
CA LEU A 34 -8.52 -0.40 12.73
C LEU A 34 -7.96 0.38 11.54
N VAL A 35 -6.64 0.28 11.31
CA VAL A 35 -6.02 0.80 10.11
C VAL A 35 -5.32 -0.31 9.34
N GLU A 36 -5.55 -0.35 8.04
CA GLU A 36 -4.85 -1.22 7.11
C GLU A 36 -4.22 -0.37 6.01
N GLU A 37 -2.96 -0.65 5.70
CA GLU A 37 -2.21 0.00 4.64
C GLU A 37 -1.79 -1.03 3.60
N LEU A 38 -2.09 -0.77 2.32
CA LEU A 38 -1.60 -1.58 1.20
C LEU A 38 -0.65 -0.77 0.32
N THR A 39 0.53 -1.33 0.09
CA THR A 39 1.49 -0.81 -0.89
C THR A 39 1.20 -1.40 -2.27
N ILE A 40 1.01 -0.54 -3.28
CA ILE A 40 0.69 -0.96 -4.64
C ILE A 40 1.93 -0.92 -5.53
N ILE A 41 2.31 -2.07 -6.07
CA ILE A 41 3.38 -2.23 -7.05
C ILE A 41 2.76 -2.66 -8.38
N LYS A 42 2.78 -1.78 -9.39
CA LYS A 42 2.32 -2.12 -10.75
C LYS A 42 3.44 -2.76 -11.56
N GLN A 43 3.07 -3.54 -12.58
CA GLN A 43 4.03 -4.07 -13.55
C GLN A 43 4.83 -2.92 -14.21
N GLY A 44 6.14 -3.13 -14.42
CA GLY A 44 7.03 -2.08 -14.92
C GLY A 44 7.48 -1.08 -13.84
N TYR A 45 7.37 -1.44 -12.55
CA TYR A 45 7.85 -0.62 -11.45
C TYR A 45 9.36 -0.32 -11.56
N ARG A 46 9.76 0.85 -11.09
CA ARG A 46 11.16 1.24 -10.97
C ARG A 46 11.71 0.70 -9.66
N THR A 47 13.02 0.49 -9.60
CA THR A 47 13.73 0.12 -8.37
C THR A 47 14.64 1.25 -7.90
N PHE A 48 14.93 1.26 -6.61
CA PHE A 48 15.88 2.14 -5.96
C PHE A 48 17.03 1.34 -5.37
N SER A 49 18.25 1.89 -5.47
CA SER A 49 19.51 1.34 -4.97
C SER A 49 19.98 0.03 -5.63
N SER A 50 21.21 -0.38 -5.31
CA SER A 50 21.79 -1.67 -5.71
C SER A 50 21.06 -2.89 -5.13
N LYS A 51 20.20 -2.68 -4.12
CA LYS A 51 19.36 -3.74 -3.53
C LYS A 51 18.03 -3.93 -4.27
N ASN A 52 17.81 -3.22 -5.37
CA ASN A 52 16.62 -3.32 -6.22
C ASN A 52 15.29 -3.19 -5.45
N ILE A 53 15.24 -2.25 -4.50
CA ILE A 53 14.03 -2.02 -3.69
C ILE A 53 12.96 -1.44 -4.61
N ALA A 54 11.79 -2.08 -4.69
CA ALA A 54 10.69 -1.60 -5.52
C ALA A 54 10.21 -0.21 -5.08
N ILE A 55 9.99 0.68 -6.05
CA ILE A 55 9.32 1.96 -5.86
C ILE A 55 7.83 1.73 -6.14
N PRO A 56 6.95 1.85 -5.15
CA PRO A 56 5.51 1.65 -5.34
C PRO A 56 4.92 2.67 -6.30
N SER A 57 3.81 2.30 -6.91
CA SER A 57 2.97 3.19 -7.69
C SER A 57 2.01 4.01 -6.82
N GLY A 58 1.70 3.55 -5.61
CA GLY A 58 0.83 4.25 -4.66
C GLY A 58 0.50 3.42 -3.45
N PHE A 59 -0.35 3.97 -2.59
CA PHE A 59 -0.70 3.42 -1.29
C PHE A 59 -2.22 3.50 -1.09
N TRP A 60 -2.79 2.46 -0.50
CA TRP A 60 -4.15 2.48 0.00
C TRP A 60 -4.14 2.52 1.52
N TYR A 61 -5.05 3.30 2.10
CA TYR A 61 -5.37 3.29 3.52
C TYR A 61 -6.85 2.97 3.69
N HIS A 62 -7.15 2.06 4.60
CA HIS A 62 -8.49 1.74 5.04
C HIS A 62 -8.57 1.95 6.56
N TYR A 63 -9.51 2.79 6.99
CA TYR A 63 -9.83 3.01 8.39
C TYR A 63 -11.22 2.46 8.67
N ASP A 64 -11.34 1.53 9.62
CA ASP A 64 -12.60 0.90 10.00
C ASP A 64 -12.87 1.01 11.50
N THR A 65 -14.08 1.43 11.86
CA THR A 65 -14.56 1.52 13.26
C THR A 65 -15.58 0.44 13.61
N SER A 66 -15.96 -0.40 12.63
CA SER A 66 -17.02 -1.41 12.74
C SER A 66 -16.74 -2.50 13.79
N LEU A 67 -15.47 -2.69 14.17
CA LEU A 67 -15.06 -3.71 15.13
C LEU A 67 -15.49 -3.42 16.57
N THR A 68 -15.88 -2.18 16.90
CA THR A 68 -16.21 -1.79 18.29
C THR A 68 -17.45 -0.94 18.47
N ASP A 69 -17.90 -0.26 17.43
CA ASP A 69 -19.13 0.53 17.51
C ASP A 69 -20.35 -0.32 17.14
N SER A 70 -21.54 0.08 17.60
CA SER A 70 -22.77 -0.52 17.10
C SER A 70 -22.81 -0.41 15.56
N TYR A 71 -23.42 -1.39 14.89
CA TYR A 71 -23.49 -1.44 13.42
C TYR A 71 -24.00 -0.13 12.79
N GLU A 72 -24.87 0.61 13.51
CA GLU A 72 -25.41 1.91 13.09
C GLU A 72 -24.39 3.07 13.11
N ASN A 73 -23.32 2.94 13.89
CA ASN A 73 -22.27 3.97 14.06
C ASN A 73 -20.95 3.62 13.34
N ALA A 74 -20.86 2.41 12.78
CA ALA A 74 -19.69 1.95 12.05
C ALA A 74 -19.37 2.88 10.88
N LYS A 75 -18.10 3.25 10.76
CA LYS A 75 -17.58 3.98 9.60
C LYS A 75 -16.40 3.25 8.99
N SER A 76 -16.40 3.22 7.67
CA SER A 76 -15.28 2.78 6.85
C SER A 76 -14.88 3.94 5.94
N GLU A 77 -13.61 4.36 6.02
CA GLU A 77 -13.04 5.39 5.16
C GLU A 77 -11.82 4.86 4.43
N CYS A 78 -11.80 5.02 3.09
CA CYS A 78 -10.72 4.55 2.26
C CYS A 78 -10.09 5.68 1.46
N PHE A 79 -8.77 5.61 1.34
CA PHE A 79 -7.97 6.60 0.63
C PHE A 79 -6.98 5.91 -0.30
N TYR A 80 -6.83 6.46 -1.50
CA TYR A 80 -5.76 6.09 -2.43
C TYR A 80 -4.82 7.27 -2.65
N ILE A 81 -3.52 7.03 -2.52
CA ILE A 81 -2.47 8.02 -2.64
C ILE A 81 -1.49 7.60 -3.75
N PRO A 82 -1.43 8.33 -4.89
CA PRO A 82 -0.40 8.12 -5.89
C PRO A 82 1.02 8.44 -5.36
N ASN A 83 2.01 7.63 -5.74
CA ASN A 83 3.42 7.86 -5.39
C ASN A 83 4.16 8.67 -6.47
N ASP A 84 3.62 9.83 -6.84
CA ASP A 84 4.05 10.61 -8.01
C ASP A 84 4.57 12.02 -7.68
N ASN A 85 4.77 12.31 -6.38
CA ASN A 85 5.24 13.60 -5.89
C ASN A 85 4.27 14.78 -6.11
N GLN A 86 3.03 14.53 -6.51
CA GLN A 86 1.99 15.55 -6.53
C GLN A 86 1.40 15.75 -5.12
N LYS A 87 0.73 16.88 -4.93
CA LYS A 87 -0.02 17.18 -3.71
C LYS A 87 -1.50 17.04 -4.03
N TYR A 88 -2.19 16.22 -3.24
CA TYR A 88 -3.63 16.03 -3.38
C TYR A 88 -4.34 16.52 -2.12
N PRO A 89 -5.46 17.24 -2.26
CA PRO A 89 -6.34 17.49 -1.12
C PRO A 89 -6.96 16.16 -0.64
N LEU A 90 -7.30 16.08 0.65
CA LEU A 90 -7.84 14.87 1.27
C LEU A 90 -9.07 14.31 0.54
N GLN A 91 -9.95 15.19 0.07
CA GLN A 91 -11.17 14.80 -0.64
C GLN A 91 -10.89 14.08 -1.97
N GLU A 92 -9.83 14.48 -2.69
CA GLU A 92 -9.45 13.84 -3.95
C GLU A 92 -8.80 12.46 -3.75
N MET A 93 -8.23 12.23 -2.57
CA MET A 93 -7.65 10.93 -2.20
C MET A 93 -8.71 9.96 -1.67
N ARG A 94 -9.86 10.45 -1.19
CA ARG A 94 -10.97 9.62 -0.70
C ARG A 94 -11.52 8.76 -1.86
N ARG A 95 -11.76 7.48 -1.58
CA ARG A 95 -12.25 6.49 -2.55
C ARG A 95 -13.34 5.62 -1.92
N ASP A 96 -14.14 4.97 -2.76
CA ASP A 96 -15.10 3.97 -2.30
C ASP A 96 -14.32 2.77 -1.72
N CYS A 97 -14.68 2.33 -0.51
CA CYS A 97 -14.05 1.18 0.13
C CYS A 97 -14.27 -0.14 -0.61
N LYS A 98 -15.28 -0.24 -1.47
CA LYS A 98 -15.43 -1.37 -2.40
C LYS A 98 -14.26 -1.48 -3.38
N GLU A 99 -13.63 -0.36 -3.73
CA GLU A 99 -12.43 -0.38 -4.57
C GLU A 99 -11.24 -0.95 -3.80
N TYR A 100 -11.08 -0.53 -2.53
CA TYR A 100 -10.06 -1.06 -1.63
C TYR A 100 -10.19 -2.58 -1.48
N GLU A 101 -11.37 -3.07 -1.09
CA GLU A 101 -11.64 -4.51 -0.91
C GLU A 101 -11.32 -5.32 -2.16
N ARG A 102 -11.63 -4.77 -3.35
CA ARG A 102 -11.33 -5.43 -4.62
C ARG A 102 -9.83 -5.54 -4.85
N VAL A 103 -9.06 -4.54 -4.46
CA VAL A 103 -7.59 -4.54 -4.57
C VAL A 103 -6.98 -5.46 -3.53
N GLU A 104 -7.43 -5.38 -2.27
CA GLU A 104 -6.98 -6.24 -1.18
C GLU A 104 -7.13 -7.73 -1.51
N LYS A 105 -8.28 -8.14 -2.05
CA LYS A 105 -8.54 -9.52 -2.51
C LYS A 105 -7.62 -9.99 -3.64
N GLN A 106 -6.97 -9.07 -4.37
CA GLN A 106 -5.94 -9.39 -5.37
C GLN A 106 -4.54 -9.45 -4.74
N VAL A 107 -4.30 -8.71 -3.65
CA VAL A 107 -3.02 -8.62 -2.93
C VAL A 107 -2.80 -9.82 -2.02
N VAL A 108 -3.86 -10.47 -1.53
CA VAL A 108 -3.76 -11.84 -1.03
C VAL A 108 -3.37 -12.71 -2.21
N PHE A 109 -2.07 -12.89 -2.43
CA PHE A 109 -1.55 -13.99 -3.21
C PHE A 109 -2.36 -15.20 -2.78
N LYS A 110 -3.16 -15.74 -3.69
CA LYS A 110 -3.56 -17.14 -3.59
C LYS A 110 -2.24 -17.84 -3.27
N ASN A 111 -2.13 -18.38 -2.07
CA ASN A 111 -1.13 -19.39 -1.73
C ASN A 111 -1.43 -20.61 -2.60
N ASN A 112 -1.34 -20.46 -3.92
CA ASN A 112 -1.13 -21.57 -4.81
C ASN A 112 0.30 -21.97 -4.52
N LYS A 113 0.43 -22.94 -3.62
CA LYS A 113 1.63 -23.80 -3.47
C LYS A 113 2.03 -24.51 -4.79
N ASN A 114 1.43 -24.15 -5.93
CA ASN A 114 1.55 -24.80 -7.24
C ASN A 114 1.92 -23.81 -8.38
N ALA A 115 2.22 -22.54 -8.11
CA ALA A 115 2.84 -21.68 -9.11
C ALA A 115 4.37 -21.76 -8.95
N GLU A 116 4.92 -22.87 -9.44
CA GLU A 116 6.26 -23.03 -10.01
C GLU A 116 7.14 -21.77 -9.86
N LEU A 117 8.29 -21.78 -9.16
CA LEU A 117 9.52 -22.45 -9.59
C LEU A 117 9.76 -22.42 -11.12
N ASN A 118 9.17 -21.45 -11.81
CA ASN A 118 9.47 -21.15 -13.20
C ASN A 118 10.70 -20.25 -13.24
N GLU A 119 11.83 -20.94 -13.32
CA GLU A 119 13.02 -20.58 -14.06
C GLU A 119 13.60 -19.19 -13.77
N LEU A 120 14.51 -19.15 -12.78
CA LEU A 120 15.63 -18.23 -12.88
C LEU A 120 16.35 -18.51 -14.21
N PRO A 121 16.47 -17.54 -15.14
CA PRO A 121 17.19 -17.76 -16.37
C PRO A 121 18.64 -18.15 -16.05
N LYS A 122 19.06 -19.30 -16.59
CA LYS A 122 20.45 -19.78 -16.59
C LYS A 122 21.32 -18.79 -17.36
N TYR A 123 21.75 -17.70 -16.73
CA TYR A 123 22.83 -16.88 -17.26
C TYR A 123 24.16 -17.51 -16.87
N MET A 124 24.66 -18.32 -17.81
CA MET A 124 26.06 -18.37 -18.28
C MET A 124 27.13 -17.89 -17.30
N ASN A 125 27.85 -18.83 -16.68
CA ASN A 125 29.21 -18.57 -16.23
C ASN A 125 30.18 -19.52 -16.94
N ASN A 126 30.59 -19.10 -18.14
CA ASN A 126 31.89 -19.44 -18.68
C ASN A 126 32.94 -18.68 -17.87
N SER A 127 33.57 -19.34 -16.88
CA SER A 127 34.80 -18.82 -16.29
C SER A 127 35.86 -19.93 -16.24
N LYS A 128 36.70 -19.87 -17.28
CA LYS A 128 38.05 -20.39 -17.50
C LYS A 128 38.74 -21.12 -16.34
N LYS A 129 39.29 -22.30 -16.68
CA LYS A 129 40.49 -22.91 -16.10
C LYS A 129 41.61 -21.86 -15.92
N TYR A 130 42.18 -21.79 -14.73
CA TYR A 130 43.63 -21.71 -14.47
C TYR A 130 43.90 -22.31 -13.09
#